data_AF-A0A536HFM5-F1
#
_entry.id   AF-A0A536HFM5-F1
#
_cell.length_a   1.000
_cell.length_b   1.000
_cell.length_c   1.000
_cell.angle_alpha   90.00
_cell.angle_beta   90.00
_cell.angle_gamma   90.00
#
_symmetry.space_group_name_H-M   'P 1'
#
loop_
_entity.id
_entity.type
_entity.pdbx_description
1 polymer ?
#
loop_
_entity_poly.entity_id
_entity_poly.type
_entity_poly.pdbx_seq_one_letter_code
_entity_poly.pdbx_strand_id
1 'polypeptide(L)'
;MSPVLLTFLSLAAYVCGLVMLVKVTPHLLKRNFDDGFFMGIAAADILGGLLIFAPVGLIFALFNGSVGVRIVDMILLLVTGIVALRTSLRSFRPTYPAGVFRVSSILAGSYCLLLVGAALYVIVLMFAQP
;
A
#
# COMPACT_ATOMS: atom_id res chain seq x y z
N MET A 1 19.05 8.87 17.08
CA MET A 1 18.87 9.47 15.73
C MET A 1 18.01 10.71 15.87
N SER A 2 18.22 11.78 15.11
CA SER A 2 17.39 12.97 15.25
C SER A 2 15.96 12.68 14.75
N PRO A 3 14.90 13.18 15.43
CA PRO A 3 13.52 12.95 15.03
C PRO A 3 13.26 13.46 13.61
N VAL A 4 13.87 14.59 13.24
CA VAL A 4 13.81 15.17 11.90
C VAL A 4 14.28 14.18 10.83
N LEU A 5 15.41 13.50 11.06
CA LEU A 5 15.99 12.57 10.08
C LEU A 5 15.14 11.31 9.94
N LEU A 6 14.51 10.85 11.04
CA LEU A 6 13.54 9.76 11.01
C LEU A 6 12.27 10.14 10.23
N THR A 7 11.79 11.39 10.34
CA THR A 7 10.65 11.88 9.55
C THR A 7 10.96 11.95 8.05
N PHE A 8 12.18 12.35 7.67
CA PHE A 8 12.57 12.33 6.26
C PHE A 8 12.68 10.89 5.72
N LEU A 9 13.24 9.98 6.53
CA LEU A 9 13.36 8.57 6.16
C LEU A 9 11.98 7.90 6.01
N SER A 10 11.05 8.21 6.91
CA SER A 10 9.68 7.68 6.87
C SER A 10 8.91 8.20 5.64
N LEU A 11 9.06 9.48 5.28
CA LEU A 11 8.51 10.03 4.05
C LEU A 11 9.09 9.34 2.81
N ALA A 12 10.40 9.13 2.75
CA ALA A 12 11.05 8.45 1.64
C ALA A 12 10.58 6.99 1.51
N ALA A 13 10.44 6.29 2.63
CA ALA A 13 9.89 4.93 2.67
C ALA A 13 8.44 4.89 2.15
N TYR A 14 7.59 5.82 2.58
CA TYR A 14 6.21 5.94 2.11
C TYR A 14 6.15 6.16 0.59
N VAL A 15 6.94 7.11 0.06
CA VAL A 15 7.00 7.39 -1.39
C VAL A 15 7.48 6.17 -2.16
N CYS A 16 8.51 5.47 -1.67
CA CYS A 16 9.01 4.24 -2.26
C CYS A 16 7.92 3.15 -2.33
N GLY A 17 7.21 2.93 -1.21
CA GLY A 17 6.12 1.97 -1.15
C GLY A 17 4.96 2.33 -2.09
N LEU A 18 4.59 3.61 -2.17
CA LEU A 18 3.57 4.09 -3.10
C LEU A 18 3.97 3.86 -4.57
N VAL A 19 5.24 4.13 -4.92
CA VAL A 19 5.77 3.86 -6.25
C VAL A 19 5.73 2.37 -6.57
N MET A 20 6.07 1.51 -5.60
CA MET A 20 5.93 0.07 -5.75
C MET A 20 4.48 -0.31 -6.03
N LEU A 21 3.51 0.16 -5.24
CA LEU A 21 2.09 -0.16 -5.45
C LEU A 21 1.57 0.35 -6.81
N VAL A 22 2.05 1.50 -7.30
CA VAL A 22 1.60 2.00 -8.61
C VAL A 22 2.28 1.26 -9.78
N LYS A 23 3.55 0.89 -9.66
CA LYS A 23 4.33 0.32 -10.78
C LYS A 23 4.46 -1.19 -10.77
N VAL A 24 4.53 -1.82 -9.60
CA VAL A 24 4.76 -3.27 -9.40
C VAL A 24 3.45 -4.03 -9.46
N THR A 25 2.39 -3.56 -8.78
CA THR A 25 1.07 -4.20 -8.82
C THR A 25 0.51 -4.47 -10.24
N PRO A 26 0.59 -3.56 -11.23
CA PRO A 26 0.12 -3.87 -12.59
C PRO A 26 0.99 -4.90 -13.34
N HIS A 27 2.23 -5.16 -12.90
CA HIS A 27 3.04 -6.24 -13.45
C HIS A 27 2.59 -7.62 -12.97
N LEU A 28 1.97 -7.73 -11.80
CA LEU A 28 1.34 -8.97 -11.32
C LEU A 28 0.26 -9.44 -12.30
N LEU A 29 -0.54 -8.49 -12.81
CA LEU A 29 -1.65 -8.77 -13.72
C LEU A 29 -1.22 -9.35 -15.07
N LYS A 30 0.02 -9.08 -15.50
CA LYS A 30 0.54 -9.49 -16.81
C LYS A 30 1.26 -10.84 -16.79
N ARG A 31 1.44 -11.46 -15.62
CA ARG A 31 2.20 -12.69 -15.46
C ARG A 31 1.37 -13.83 -14.89
N ASN A 32 1.81 -15.04 -15.24
CA ASN A 32 1.22 -16.28 -14.79
C ASN A 32 1.57 -16.54 -13.32
N PHE A 33 0.64 -17.09 -12.55
CA PHE A 33 0.86 -17.38 -11.12
C PHE A 33 2.00 -18.39 -10.90
N ASP A 34 2.12 -19.38 -11.79
CA ASP A 34 3.13 -20.44 -11.71
C ASP A 34 4.55 -19.98 -12.15
N ASP A 35 4.71 -18.73 -12.56
CA ASP A 35 6.01 -18.15 -12.91
C ASP A 35 6.76 -17.74 -11.64
N GLY A 36 8.01 -18.19 -11.47
CA GLY A 36 8.86 -17.77 -10.35
C GLY A 36 9.03 -16.24 -10.27
N PHE A 37 8.97 -15.53 -11.41
CA PHE A 37 8.98 -14.07 -11.44
C PHE A 37 7.69 -13.44 -10.88
N PHE A 38 6.55 -14.12 -10.96
CA PHE A 38 5.32 -13.65 -10.33
C PHE A 38 5.47 -13.60 -8.81
N MET A 39 6.06 -14.64 -8.22
CA MET A 39 6.32 -14.70 -6.79
C MET A 39 7.26 -13.59 -6.32
N GLY A 40 8.31 -13.28 -7.10
CA GLY A 40 9.21 -12.16 -6.80
C GLY A 40 8.52 -10.78 -6.86
N ILE A 41 7.64 -10.57 -7.84
CA ILE A 41 6.85 -9.33 -7.95
C ILE A 41 5.84 -9.25 -6.80
N ALA A 42 5.23 -10.36 -6.40
CA ALA A 42 4.27 -10.40 -5.30
C ALA A 42 4.96 -10.07 -3.98
N ALA A 43 6.16 -10.60 -3.74
CA ALA A 43 6.98 -10.25 -2.59
C ALA A 43 7.35 -8.76 -2.59
N ALA A 44 7.71 -8.19 -3.75
CA ALA A 44 7.98 -6.75 -3.87
C ALA A 44 6.73 -5.89 -3.60
N ASP A 45 5.54 -6.35 -3.99
CA ASP A 45 4.27 -5.66 -3.74
C ASP A 45 3.89 -5.68 -2.25
N ILE A 46 4.14 -6.81 -1.57
CA ILE A 46 4.00 -6.93 -0.10
C ILE A 46 4.98 -6.00 0.62
N LEU A 47 6.23 -5.96 0.16
CA LEU A 47 7.25 -5.07 0.70
C LEU A 47 6.90 -3.60 0.47
N GLY A 48 6.31 -3.27 -0.67
CA GLY A 48 5.75 -1.95 -0.96
C GLY A 48 4.63 -1.56 0.03
N GLY A 49 3.72 -2.50 0.33
CA GLY A 49 2.70 -2.30 1.35
C GLY A 49 3.30 -2.04 2.74
N LEU A 50 4.29 -2.84 3.15
CA LEU A 50 5.00 -2.65 4.42
C LEU A 50 5.65 -1.26 4.52
N LEU A 51 6.28 -0.81 3.43
CA LEU A 51 6.91 0.51 3.33
C LEU A 51 5.91 1.67 3.39
N ILE A 52 4.62 1.44 3.09
CA ILE A 52 3.58 2.46 3.24
C ILE A 52 3.11 2.56 4.70
N PHE A 53 2.91 1.42 5.37
CA PHE A 53 2.35 1.38 6.73
C PHE A 53 3.38 1.59 7.85
N ALA A 54 4.61 1.10 7.70
CA ALA A 54 5.64 1.23 8.72
C ALA A 54 5.99 2.70 9.07
N PRO A 55 6.11 3.62 8.09
CA PRO A 55 6.27 5.05 8.35
C PRO A 55 5.18 5.64 9.24
N VAL A 56 3.92 5.28 9.01
CA VAL A 56 2.77 5.83 9.75
C VAL A 56 2.86 5.48 11.23
N GLY A 57 3.12 4.21 11.55
CA GLY A 57 3.31 3.79 12.95
C GLY A 57 4.51 4.45 13.62
N LEU A 58 5.61 4.62 12.87
CA LEU A 58 6.83 5.24 13.39
C LEU A 58 6.66 6.73 13.68
N ILE A 59 6.03 7.49 12.79
CA ILE A 59 5.75 8.92 13.00
C ILE A 59 4.74 9.10 14.15
N PHE A 60 3.69 8.27 14.19
CA PHE A 60 2.72 8.30 15.28
C PHE A 60 3.38 8.09 16.66
N ALA A 61 4.28 7.11 16.78
CA ALA A 61 5.02 6.85 18.01
C ALA A 61 6.01 7.99 18.36
N LEU A 62 6.71 8.55 17.38
CA LEU A 62 7.69 9.64 17.58
C LEU A 62 7.06 10.94 18.09
N PHE A 63 5.87 11.27 17.59
CA PHE A 63 5.16 12.51 17.93
C PHE A 63 4.00 12.29 18.91
N ASN A 64 3.99 11.13 19.57
CA ASN A 64 2.98 10.73 20.56
C ASN A 64 1.54 10.96 20.09
N GLY A 65 1.28 10.69 18.80
CA GLY A 65 -0.04 10.87 18.20
C GLY A 65 -0.59 12.30 18.24
N SER A 66 0.26 13.34 18.16
CA SER A 66 -0.24 14.72 18.10
C SER A 66 -1.30 14.89 16.99
N VAL A 67 -2.28 15.78 17.21
CA VAL A 67 -3.42 15.96 16.29
C VAL A 67 -2.97 16.28 14.86
N GLY A 68 -1.93 17.11 14.70
CA GLY A 68 -1.36 17.44 13.39
C GLY A 68 -0.81 16.21 12.66
N VAL A 69 -0.14 15.32 13.37
CA VAL A 69 0.40 14.07 12.81
C VAL A 69 -0.71 13.12 12.42
N ARG A 70 -1.75 12.95 13.25
CA ARG A 70 -2.92 12.13 12.91
C ARG A 70 -3.59 12.59 11.61
N ILE A 71 -3.72 13.89 11.39
CA ILE A 71 -4.30 14.44 10.16
C ILE A 71 -3.41 14.15 8.95
N VAL A 72 -2.10 14.35 9.05
CA VAL A 72 -1.17 14.06 7.95
C VAL A 72 -1.17 12.58 7.60
N ASP A 73 -1.09 11.71 8.60
CA ASP A 73 -1.10 10.26 8.40
C ASP A 73 -2.44 9.76 7.85
N MET A 74 -3.56 10.35 8.28
CA MET A 74 -4.88 10.08 7.69
C MET A 74 -4.91 10.42 6.19
N ILE A 75 -4.35 11.56 5.79
CA ILE A 75 -4.28 11.95 4.36
C ILE A 75 -3.42 10.95 3.57
N LEU A 76 -2.27 10.54 4.10
CA LEU A 76 -1.37 9.55 3.48
C LEU A 76 -2.08 8.19 3.31
N LEU A 77 -2.77 7.72 4.35
CA LEU A 77 -3.54 6.49 4.30
C LEU A 77 -4.72 6.58 3.32
N LEU A 78 -5.40 7.74 3.25
CA LEU A 78 -6.45 7.99 2.26
C LEU A 78 -5.92 7.92 0.83
N VAL A 79 -4.78 8.56 0.55
CA VAL A 79 -4.12 8.50 -0.76
C VAL A 79 -3.80 7.04 -1.11
N THR A 80 -3.24 6.29 -0.16
CA THR A 80 -2.94 4.86 -0.33
C THR A 80 -4.20 4.06 -0.64
N GLY A 81 -5.29 4.26 0.12
CA GLY A 81 -6.56 3.59 -0.08
C GLY A 81 -7.17 3.90 -1.45
N ILE A 82 -7.12 5.16 -1.91
CA ILE A 82 -7.61 5.54 -3.24
C ILE A 82 -6.78 4.87 -4.34
N VAL A 83 -5.46 4.84 -4.21
CA VAL A 83 -4.57 4.20 -5.18
C VAL A 83 -4.81 2.69 -5.21
N ALA A 84 -4.86 2.03 -4.06
CA ALA A 84 -5.14 0.60 -3.91
C ALA A 84 -6.53 0.22 -4.45
N LEU A 85 -7.54 1.05 -4.19
CA LEU A 85 -8.88 0.83 -4.75
C LEU A 85 -8.88 0.97 -6.27
N ARG A 86 -8.19 1.99 -6.82
CA ARG A 86 -8.07 2.15 -8.29
C ARG A 86 -7.33 0.99 -8.93
N THR A 87 -6.26 0.48 -8.32
CA THR A 87 -5.53 -0.70 -8.83
C THR A 87 -6.38 -1.96 -8.72
N SER A 88 -7.13 -2.15 -7.64
CA SER A 88 -8.10 -3.24 -7.48
C SER A 88 -9.19 -3.21 -8.56
N LEU A 89 -9.83 -2.05 -8.77
CA LEU A 89 -10.86 -1.86 -9.80
C LEU A 89 -10.33 -2.08 -11.22
N ARG A 90 -9.07 -1.73 -11.47
CA ARG A 90 -8.39 -2.07 -12.74
C ARG A 90 -8.14 -3.57 -12.86
N SER A 91 -7.81 -4.25 -11.76
CA SER A 91 -7.64 -5.71 -11.74
C SER A 91 -8.95 -6.44 -12.05
N PHE A 92 -10.08 -5.97 -11.50
CA PHE A 92 -11.40 -6.57 -11.69
C PHE A 92 -12.10 -6.17 -12.99
N ARG A 93 -11.56 -5.20 -13.76
CA ARG A 93 -12.18 -4.77 -15.01
C ARG A 93 -12.02 -5.86 -16.09
N PRO A 94 -13.12 -6.33 -16.72
CA PRO A 94 -13.11 -7.43 -17.68
C PRO A 94 -12.58 -7.03 -19.08
N THR A 95 -11.87 -5.90 -19.20
CA THR A 95 -11.15 -5.55 -20.42
C THR A 95 -9.88 -6.37 -20.43
N TYR A 96 -9.99 -7.64 -20.84
CA TYR A 96 -8.88 -8.57 -20.98
C TYR A 96 -8.12 -8.28 -22.30
N PRO A 97 -7.02 -7.49 -22.32
CA PRO A 97 -6.08 -7.64 -23.42
C PRO A 97 -5.56 -9.08 -23.38
N ALA A 98 -5.37 -9.70 -24.54
CA ALA A 98 -4.84 -11.06 -24.64
C ALA A 98 -3.58 -11.22 -23.77
N GLY A 99 -3.60 -12.13 -22.78
CA GLY A 99 -2.48 -12.42 -21.89
C GLY A 99 -2.67 -12.19 -20.38
N VAL A 100 -3.89 -11.87 -19.89
CA VAL A 100 -4.17 -11.70 -18.44
C VAL A 100 -4.82 -12.95 -17.85
N PHE A 101 -4.23 -13.50 -16.77
CA PHE A 101 -4.72 -14.71 -16.10
C PHE A 101 -5.72 -14.41 -14.98
N ARG A 102 -6.88 -15.08 -14.98
CA ARG A 102 -7.99 -14.83 -14.03
C ARG A 102 -7.57 -14.98 -12.56
N VAL A 103 -6.75 -15.97 -12.23
CA VAL A 103 -6.34 -16.26 -10.84
C VAL A 103 -5.43 -15.15 -10.30
N SER A 104 -4.47 -14.67 -11.09
CA SER A 104 -3.58 -13.57 -10.73
C SER A 104 -4.35 -12.26 -10.49
N SER A 105 -5.33 -11.95 -11.35
CA SER A 105 -6.19 -10.77 -11.21
C SER A 105 -7.04 -10.81 -9.92
N ILE A 106 -7.58 -11.98 -9.56
CA ILE A 106 -8.35 -12.14 -8.32
C ILE A 106 -7.45 -11.93 -7.10
N LEU A 107 -6.25 -12.55 -7.09
CA LEU A 107 -5.28 -12.42 -5.99
C LEU A 107 -4.81 -10.97 -5.80
N ALA A 108 -4.41 -10.30 -6.89
CA ALA A 108 -3.98 -8.91 -6.85
C ALA A 108 -5.13 -7.97 -6.42
N GLY A 109 -6.35 -8.23 -6.91
CA GLY A 109 -7.56 -7.49 -6.55
C GLY A 109 -7.91 -7.64 -5.07
N SER A 110 -7.88 -8.87 -4.55
CA SER A 110 -8.13 -9.17 -3.13
C SER A 110 -7.06 -8.58 -2.21
N TYR A 111 -5.79 -8.64 -2.60
CA TYR A 111 -4.70 -8.02 -1.84
C TYR A 111 -4.90 -6.51 -1.72
N CYS A 112 -5.20 -5.83 -2.82
CA CYS A 112 -5.49 -4.40 -2.78
C CYS A 112 -6.73 -4.06 -1.94
N LEU A 113 -7.77 -4.89 -1.93
CA LEU A 113 -8.92 -4.70 -1.05
C LEU A 113 -8.57 -4.85 0.43
N LEU A 114 -7.74 -5.84 0.79
CA LEU A 114 -7.22 -5.99 2.15
C LEU A 114 -6.38 -4.77 2.55
N LEU A 115 -5.60 -4.21 1.61
CA LEU A 115 -4.80 -3.01 1.81
C LEU A 115 -5.67 -1.77 2.11
N VAL A 116 -6.80 -1.63 1.40
CA VAL A 116 -7.81 -0.59 1.68
C VAL A 116 -8.42 -0.80 3.07
N GLY A 117 -8.80 -2.04 3.40
CA GLY A 117 -9.36 -2.37 4.72
C GLY A 117 -8.38 -2.06 5.85
N ALA A 118 -7.10 -2.41 5.68
CA ALA A 118 -6.04 -2.10 6.62
C ALA A 118 -5.85 -0.58 6.77
N ALA A 119 -5.85 0.18 5.67
CA ALA A 119 -5.74 1.63 5.72
C ALA A 119 -6.90 2.26 6.52
N LEU A 120 -8.14 1.83 6.27
CA LEU A 120 -9.30 2.29 7.03
C LEU A 120 -9.23 1.91 8.50
N TYR A 121 -8.81 0.69 8.81
CA TYR A 121 -8.65 0.23 10.19
C TYR A 121 -7.61 1.07 10.94
N VAL A 122 -6.46 1.36 10.33
CA VAL A 122 -5.41 2.19 10.93
C VAL A 122 -5.91 3.62 11.15
N ILE A 123 -6.66 4.20 10.21
CA ILE A 123 -7.29 5.52 10.41
C ILE A 123 -8.19 5.50 11.66
N VAL A 124 -9.08 4.52 11.77
CA VAL A 124 -9.99 4.41 12.94
C VAL A 124 -9.19 4.25 14.23
N LEU A 125 -8.16 3.38 14.23
CA LEU A 125 -7.32 3.15 15.40
C LEU A 125 -6.59 4.43 15.85
N MET A 126 -6.06 5.23 14.91
CA MET A 126 -5.37 6.48 15.22
C MET A 126 -6.27 7.52 15.91
N PHE A 127 -7.58 7.53 15.61
CA PHE A 127 -8.53 8.43 16.25
C PHE A 127 -9.20 7.83 17.49
N ALA A 128 -9.19 6.51 17.64
CA ALA A 128 -9.72 5.83 18.82
C ALA A 128 -8.73 5.79 20.00
N GLN A 129 -7.42 5.83 19.72
CA GLN A 129 -6.41 5.90 20.77
C GLN A 129 -6.31 7.33 21.33
N PRO A 130 -6.38 7.52 22.67
CA PRO A 130 -6.26 8.83 23.30
C PRO A 130 -4.88 9.45 23.05
#